data_AF-A0A9N9N7L6-F1
#
_entry.id   AF-A0A9N9N7L6-F1
#
_cell.length_a   1.000
_cell.length_b   1.000
_cell.length_c   1.000
_cell.angle_alpha   90.00
_cell.angle_beta   90.00
_cell.angle_gamma   90.00
#
_symmetry.space_group_name_H-M   'P 1'
#
loop_
_entity.id
_entity.type
_entity.pdbx_description
1 polymer ?
#
loop_
_entity_poly.entity_id
_entity_poly.type
_entity_poly.pdbx_seq_one_letter_code
_entity_poly.pdbx_strand_id
1 'polypeptide(L)' 'MSNIFEIIDNLRFLKEESNKLQVYFIIHREERTLLYSALTNLCKTDKNRLHFLKEFLTIITT' A
#
# COMPACT_ATOMS: atom_id res chain seq x y z
N MET A 1 -5.58 13.05 9.43
CA MET A 1 -4.28 12.35 9.23
C MET A 1 -4.55 11.27 8.20
N SER A 2 -3.96 11.33 7.00
CA SER A 2 -4.09 10.18 6.10
C SER A 2 -3.14 9.07 6.54
N ASN A 3 -3.51 7.81 6.29
CA ASN A 3 -2.73 6.63 6.62
C ASN A 3 -2.73 5.69 5.41
N ILE A 4 -1.76 4.77 5.35
CA ILE A 4 -1.65 3.80 4.26
C ILE A 4 -2.93 2.99 4.08
N PHE A 5 -3.67 2.71 5.16
CA PHE A 5 -4.93 1.97 5.10
C PHE A 5 -6.03 2.74 4.35
N GLU A 6 -6.14 4.05 4.57
CA GLU A 6 -7.05 4.89 3.78
C GLU A 6 -6.62 4.95 2.32
N ILE A 7 -5.31 4.98 2.04
CA ILE A 7 -4.81 4.92 0.66
C ILE A 7 -5.24 3.60 0.02
N ILE A 8 -5.04 2.46 0.69
CA ILE A 8 -5.42 1.15 0.18
C ILE A 8 -6.94 1.05 -0.05
N ASP A 9 -7.76 1.53 0.90
CA ASP A 9 -9.22 1.48 0.80
C ASP A 9 -9.78 2.38 -0.32
N ASN A 10 -9.13 3.52 -0.58
CA ASN A 10 -9.50 4.41 -1.68
C ASN A 10 -9.04 3.88 -3.05
N LEU A 11 -8.04 3.00 -3.08
CA LEU A 11 -7.57 2.36 -4.30
C LEU A 11 -8.45 1.16 -4.64
N ARG A 12 -8.72 0.96 -5.94
CA ARG A 12 -9.57 -0.13 -6.44
C ARG A 12 -8.86 -1.50 -6.43
N PHE A 13 -8.38 -1.93 -5.25
CA PHE A 13 -7.82 -3.26 -5.04
C PHE A 13 -8.91 -4.33 -5.00
N LEU A 14 -8.55 -5.57 -5.34
CA LEU A 14 -9.36 -6.72 -4.94
C LEU A 14 -9.33 -6.84 -3.42
N LYS A 15 -10.44 -7.30 -2.82
CA LYS A 15 -10.56 -7.43 -1.36
C LYS A 15 -9.45 -8.31 -0.76
N GLU A 16 -9.06 -9.36 -1.46
CA GLU A 16 -7.97 -10.25 -1.05
C GLU A 16 -6.60 -9.54 -1.06
N GLU A 17 -6.31 -8.76 -2.11
CA GLU A 17 -5.07 -7.98 -2.23
C GLU A 17 -4.97 -6.94 -1.11
N SER A 18 -6.06 -6.20 -0.87
CA SER A 18 -6.15 -5.23 0.23
C SER A 18 -5.90 -5.92 1.58
N ASN A 19 -6.56 -7.04 1.87
CA ASN A 19 -6.37 -7.77 3.12
C ASN A 19 -4.91 -8.20 3.33
N LYS A 20 -4.23 -8.71 2.30
CA LYS A 20 -2.82 -9.12 2.38
C LYS A 20 -1.91 -7.93 2.73
N LEU A 21 -2.08 -6.80 2.04
CA LEU A 21 -1.34 -5.57 2.32
C LEU A 21 -1.61 -5.06 3.74
N GLN A 22 -2.86 -5.06 4.18
CA GLN A 22 -3.24 -4.59 5.51
C GLN A 22 -2.60 -5.45 6.62
N VAL A 23 -2.68 -6.78 6.49
CA VAL A 23 -2.05 -7.72 7.44
C VAL A 23 -0.54 -7.51 7.49
N TYR A 24 0.10 -7.39 6.33
CA TYR A 24 1.54 -7.12 6.26
C TYR A 24 1.91 -5.82 6.99
N PHE A 25 1.21 -4.72 6.73
CA PHE A 25 1.49 -3.42 7.38
C PHE A 25 1.14 -3.35 8.88
N ILE A 26 0.33 -4.28 9.40
CA ILE A 26 0.11 -4.44 10.83
C ILE A 26 1.37 -5.03 11.50
N ILE A 27 1.98 -6.03 10.86
CA ILE A 27 3.17 -6.72 11.36
C ILE A 27 4.42 -5.83 11.16
N HIS A 28 4.54 -5.20 10.00
CA HIS A 28 5.73 -4.50 9.54
C HIS A 28 5.60 -2.97 9.65
N ARG A 29 5.64 -2.45 10.89
CA ARG A 29 5.37 -1.02 11.18
C ARG A 29 6.38 -0.04 10.58
N GLU A 30 7.65 -0.42 10.50
CA GLU A 30 8.70 0.45 9.94
C GLU A 30 8.54 0.57 8.43
N GLU A 31 8.42 -0.56 7.73
CA GLU A 31 8.17 -0.62 6.29
C GLU A 31 6.89 0.12 5.92
N ARG A 32 5.83 -0.02 6.73
CA ARG A 32 4.60 0.76 6.56
C ARG A 32 4.86 2.27 6.52
N THR A 33 5.71 2.78 7.40
CA THR A 33 5.99 4.23 7.50
C THR A 33 6.80 4.72 6.30
N LEU A 34 7.77 3.92 5.84
CA LEU A 34 8.55 4.19 4.63
C LEU A 34 7.66 4.17 3.38
N LEU A 35 6.83 3.15 3.23
CA LEU A 35 5.93 2.98 2.09
C LEU A 35 4.84 4.05 2.06
N TYR A 36 4.29 4.44 3.22
CA TYR A 36 3.38 5.57 3.29
C TYR A 36 4.03 6.85 2.77
N SER A 37 5.26 7.14 3.19
CA SER A 37 6.02 8.32 2.74
C SER A 37 6.29 8.27 1.23
N ALA A 38 6.61 7.10 0.68
CA ALA A 38 6.79 6.91 -0.76
C ALA A 38 5.46 7.15 -1.52
N LEU A 39 4.35 6.61 -1.02
CA LEU A 39 3.03 6.77 -1.64
C LEU A 39 2.52 8.22 -1.60
N THR A 40 2.86 8.99 -0.57
CA THR A 40 2.46 10.39 -0.48
C THR A 40 3.35 11.32 -1.28
N ASN A 41 4.68 11.07 -1.31
CA ASN A 41 5.64 12.00 -1.93
C ASN A 41 5.96 11.67 -3.39
N LEU A 42 6.08 10.38 -3.73
CA LEU A 42 6.50 9.92 -5.06
C LEU A 42 5.28 9.60 -5.94
N CYS A 43 4.29 8.91 -5.38
CA CYS A 43 3.11 8.49 -6.13
C CYS A 43 2.01 9.56 -6.09
N LYS A 44 2.11 10.57 -6.98
CA LYS A 44 1.19 11.71 -7.03
C LYS A 44 -0.22 11.39 -7.57
N THR A 45 -0.42 10.24 -8.19
CA THR A 45 -1.71 9.82 -8.76
C THR A 45 -2.13 8.47 -8.19
N ASP A 46 -3.44 8.24 -8.10
CA ASP A 46 -3.97 6.95 -7.63
C ASP A 46 -3.52 5.79 -8.52
N LYS A 47 -3.35 6.02 -9.83
CA LYS A 47 -2.80 5.02 -10.75
C LYS A 47 -1.36 4.63 -10.37
N ASN A 48 -0.51 5.61 -10.03
CA ASN A 48 0.86 5.34 -9.63
C ASN A 48 0.92 4.63 -8.26
N ARG A 49 0.06 5.05 -7.32
CA ARG A 49 -0.06 4.39 -6.00
C ARG A 49 -0.51 2.94 -6.13
N LEU A 50 -1.52 2.70 -6.97
CA LEU A 50 -2.03 1.35 -7.25
C LEU A 50 -0.97 0.46 -7.89
N HIS A 51 -0.26 0.97 -8.90
CA HIS A 51 0.79 0.23 -9.58
C HIS A 51 1.91 -0.17 -8.62
N PHE A 52 2.43 0.81 -7.86
CA PHE A 52 3.49 0.59 -6.89
C PHE A 52 3.08 -0.42 -5.81
N LEU A 53 1.87 -0.32 -5.25
CA LEU A 53 1.38 -1.27 -4.26
C LEU A 53 1.13 -2.68 -4.84
N LYS A 54 0.78 -2.82 -6.12
CA LYS A 54 0.67 -4.13 -6.79
C LYS A 54 2.04 -4.78 -7.01
N GLU A 55 3.05 -4.01 -7.40
CA GLU A 55 4.42 -4.51 -7.48
C GLU A 55 4.90 -4.93 -6.09
N PHE A 56 4.67 -4.09 -5.08
CA PHE A 56 5.00 -4.42 -3.70
C PHE A 56 4.30 -5.69 -3.21
N LEU A 57 3.00 -5.83 -3.48
CA LEU A 57 2.24 -7.04 -3.15
C LEU A 57 2.85 -8.30 -3.79
N THR A 58 3.33 -8.19 -5.02
CA THR A 58 4.01 -9.30 -5.73
C THR A 58 5.30 -9.69 -5.00
N ILE A 59 6.08 -8.73 -4.52
CA ILE A 59 7.33 -8.97 -3.78
C ILE A 59 7.07 -9.70 -2.47
N ILE A 60 6.05 -9.30 -1.69
CA ILE A 60 5.76 -9.93 -0.38
C ILE A 60 5.01 -11.26 -0.47
N THR A 61 4.53 -11.62 -1.66
CA THR A 61 3.82 -12.90 -1.91
C THR A 61 4.66 -13.92 -2.67
N THR A 62 5.90 -13.56 -3.03
CA THR A 62 6.92 -14.45 -3.59
C THR A 62 7.80 -15.00 -2.47
#